data_AF-A0A8H6UKB8-F1
#
_entry.id   AF-A0A8H6UKB8-F1
#
_cell.length_a   1.000
_cell.length_b   1.000
_cell.length_c   1.000
_cell.angle_alpha   90.00
_cell.angle_beta   90.00
_cell.angle_gamma   90.00
#
_symmetry.space_group_name_H-M   'P 1'
#
loop_
_entity.id
_entity.type
_entity.pdbx_description
1 polymer ?
#
loop_
_entity_poly.entity_id
_entity_poly.type
_entity_poly.pdbx_seq_one_letter_code
_entity_poly.pdbx_strand_id
1 'polypeptide(L)'
;MKPSLFSFVALVATPVVGQINLYQYGLNSSVTLSAACSNALEATLQCDPYLYTLATIDHFGPLGNDTFQDQLCQSTCGTSLTTYHNTVSEQCAQDPQPWDGIPAVWAGDILWATYNRTCLKDHKTGVYCTNEIGDIQTLLGETDTSLTTLSKDQLCSPCVLNLIQQMQATAYSNYNENHVADWAAIQQTCQTGPLPTQVQPPATNITAVPGVDYSDPSNAICLSNNFYTTVAGDNIQAIAEAQGVPTGPLKTLNGIFPDGSNLLAGQVFCLPRKCQIYKVQANDTCASIASAYSISVVDILTYNPTINTACSNLIADTNICVGPSGAQYTPTTIAGATGTKTNQYATSTVTPDGPTASGTTTECGKYHKVVAGDTCEQISLQYSITTALFMAINPSIDQNCSSLPPGVYYCVFPMQDWNSTAPNTTTTTSTYVTAPTATPTGTTQYCYLWHVVVNGDQCSTLEAVYGISFSQLQTWNPQVNANCTNLLLGEAYCVKGDSGPTPTSVSSTPTPTSVPPPGPTQSGIPANCNKWVMQQTGVYCYDMVVSAGITLAQLYQWNPALNGDCSGLWAGYAYCIGVSG
;
A
#
# COMPACT_ATOMS: atom_id res chain seq x y z
N MET A 1 37.60 49.53 -15.58
CA MET A 1 38.31 49.34 -14.30
C MET A 1 38.65 47.86 -14.17
N LYS A 2 39.94 47.51 -14.19
CA LYS A 2 40.47 46.30 -13.52
C LYS A 2 40.48 46.58 -12.01
N PRO A 3 40.32 45.59 -11.10
CA PRO A 3 41.30 44.50 -10.83
C PRO A 3 40.61 43.14 -10.53
N SER A 4 41.23 41.99 -10.25
CA SER A 4 42.61 41.58 -9.94
C SER A 4 42.80 40.11 -10.30
N LEU A 5 44.01 39.75 -10.75
CA LEU A 5 44.56 38.40 -10.82
C LEU A 5 44.50 37.69 -9.45
N PHE A 6 44.15 36.39 -9.47
CA PHE A 6 44.75 35.40 -8.58
C PHE A 6 45.49 34.37 -9.43
N SER A 7 46.76 34.16 -9.10
CA SER A 7 47.65 33.17 -9.70
C SER A 7 47.05 31.77 -9.58
N PHE A 8 46.77 31.12 -10.72
CA PHE A 8 46.66 29.67 -10.77
C PHE A 8 48.07 29.09 -10.76
N VAL A 9 48.44 28.52 -9.61
CA VAL A 9 49.48 27.49 -9.56
C VAL A 9 49.06 26.39 -10.52
N ALA A 10 49.91 26.07 -11.50
CA ALA A 10 49.77 24.89 -12.33
C ALA A 10 49.94 23.65 -11.43
N LEU A 11 48.87 23.26 -10.75
CA LEU A 11 48.73 21.90 -10.28
C LEU A 11 48.52 21.08 -11.55
N VAL A 12 49.43 20.15 -11.83
CA VAL A 12 49.16 19.07 -12.78
C VAL A 12 48.00 18.28 -12.17
N ALA A 13 46.77 18.69 -12.47
CA ALA A 13 45.58 17.96 -12.12
C ALA A 13 45.60 16.71 -12.99
N THR A 14 45.95 15.57 -12.41
CA THR A 14 45.48 14.30 -12.94
C THR A 14 43.97 14.42 -13.06
N PRO A 15 43.36 14.25 -14.26
CA PRO A 15 41.91 14.28 -14.37
C PRO A 15 41.39 13.17 -13.46
N VAL A 16 40.61 13.55 -12.44
CA VAL A 16 39.87 12.58 -11.65
C VAL A 16 38.82 12.05 -12.62
N VAL A 17 39.10 10.91 -13.24
CA VAL A 17 38.13 10.21 -14.08
C VAL A 17 37.01 9.81 -13.14
N GLY A 18 35.83 10.41 -13.34
CA GLY A 18 34.65 10.01 -12.59
C GLY A 18 34.34 8.53 -12.84
N GLN A 19 33.67 7.91 -11.88
CA GLN A 19 33.38 6.49 -11.90
C GLN A 19 31.87 6.29 -11.85
N ILE A 20 31.32 5.53 -12.80
CA ILE A 20 29.91 5.12 -12.80
C ILE A 20 29.87 3.65 -12.42
N ASN A 21 29.11 3.31 -11.38
CA ASN A 21 28.75 1.93 -11.10
C ASN A 21 27.25 1.77 -11.37
N LEU A 22 26.92 1.04 -12.44
CA LEU A 22 25.55 0.85 -12.91
C LEU A 22 24.69 0.05 -11.93
N TYR A 23 25.33 -0.79 -11.11
CA TYR A 23 24.67 -1.68 -10.16
C TYR A 23 25.22 -1.47 -8.74
N GLN A 24 25.61 -0.24 -8.37
CA GLN A 24 26.27 0.03 -7.08
C GLN A 24 25.40 -0.33 -5.86
N TYR A 25 24.10 -0.53 -6.07
CA TYR A 25 23.12 -0.91 -5.06
C TYR A 25 22.71 -2.38 -5.13
N GLY A 26 23.47 -3.18 -5.87
CA GLY A 26 23.28 -4.62 -6.04
C GLY A 26 22.34 -4.97 -7.18
N LEU A 27 22.45 -6.23 -7.61
CA LEU A 27 21.58 -6.83 -8.61
C LEU A 27 20.27 -7.25 -7.93
N ASN A 28 19.18 -6.54 -8.22
CA ASN A 28 17.83 -6.93 -7.79
C ASN A 28 17.28 -7.98 -8.77
N SER A 29 17.97 -9.12 -8.88
CA SER A 29 17.55 -10.23 -9.74
C SER A 29 16.72 -11.21 -8.92
N SER A 30 15.56 -11.62 -9.44
CA SER A 30 14.76 -12.72 -8.90
C SER A 30 15.39 -14.11 -9.15
N VAL A 31 16.56 -14.12 -9.78
CA VAL A 31 17.30 -15.29 -10.26
C VAL A 31 18.74 -15.22 -9.77
N THR A 32 19.31 -16.39 -9.45
CA THR A 32 20.71 -16.50 -9.00
C THR A 32 21.64 -16.42 -10.21
N LEU A 33 22.46 -15.38 -10.27
CA LEU A 33 23.50 -15.19 -11.27
C LEU A 33 24.82 -15.84 -10.82
N SER A 34 25.67 -16.26 -11.76
CA SER A 34 27.03 -16.67 -11.42
C SER A 34 27.85 -15.50 -10.84
N ALA A 35 28.82 -15.81 -9.98
CA ALA A 35 29.71 -14.79 -9.44
C ALA A 35 30.49 -14.05 -10.54
N ALA A 36 30.79 -14.72 -11.67
CA ALA A 36 31.46 -14.10 -12.80
C ALA A 36 30.58 -13.04 -13.48
N CYS A 37 29.31 -13.35 -13.74
CA CYS A 37 28.36 -12.40 -14.30
C CYS A 37 28.05 -11.25 -13.33
N SER A 38 27.81 -11.54 -12.04
CA SER A 38 27.57 -10.47 -11.06
C SER A 38 28.75 -9.51 -10.96
N ASN A 39 29.98 -10.02 -10.92
CA ASN A 39 31.19 -9.18 -10.90
C ASN A 39 31.35 -8.35 -12.19
N ALA A 40 30.99 -8.92 -13.35
CA ALA A 40 31.02 -8.20 -14.62
C ALA A 40 29.99 -7.06 -14.65
N LEU A 41 28.78 -7.31 -14.16
CA LEU A 41 27.70 -6.33 -14.10
C LEU A 41 28.05 -5.17 -13.15
N GLU A 42 28.60 -5.48 -11.97
CA GLU A 42 28.98 -4.49 -10.95
C GLU A 42 30.29 -3.75 -11.25
N ALA A 43 30.93 -4.01 -12.39
CA ALA A 43 32.18 -3.37 -12.78
C ALA A 43 32.01 -1.85 -12.98
N THR A 44 32.97 -1.08 -12.44
CA THR A 44 32.96 0.38 -12.51
C THR A 44 33.42 0.89 -13.87
N LEU A 45 32.58 1.72 -14.51
CA LEU A 45 32.89 2.45 -15.73
C LEU A 45 33.72 3.70 -15.43
N GLN A 46 34.78 3.90 -16.19
CA GLN A 46 35.66 5.08 -16.11
C GLN A 46 35.13 6.22 -16.99
N CYS A 47 33.96 6.74 -16.63
CA CYS A 47 33.21 7.76 -17.37
C CYS A 47 32.78 8.88 -16.43
N ASP A 48 32.70 10.11 -16.95
CA ASP A 48 32.10 11.21 -16.18
C ASP A 48 30.64 10.88 -15.82
N PRO A 49 30.23 10.95 -14.53
CA PRO A 49 28.89 10.60 -14.09
C PRO A 49 27.78 11.38 -14.77
N TYR A 50 28.06 12.57 -15.31
CA TYR A 50 27.07 13.32 -16.07
C TYR A 50 26.61 12.58 -17.33
N LEU A 51 27.41 11.65 -17.88
CA LEU A 51 26.97 10.77 -18.97
C LEU A 51 25.75 9.93 -18.58
N TYR A 52 25.72 9.45 -17.34
CA TYR A 52 24.57 8.72 -16.80
C TYR A 52 23.35 9.65 -16.75
N THR A 53 23.52 10.89 -16.29
CA THR A 53 22.44 11.90 -16.31
C THR A 53 21.89 12.11 -17.71
N LEU A 54 22.75 12.31 -18.71
CA LEU A 54 22.34 12.49 -20.10
C LEU A 54 21.57 11.29 -20.64
N ALA A 55 22.02 10.07 -20.33
CA ALA A 55 21.31 8.85 -20.70
C ALA A 55 19.92 8.79 -20.04
N THR A 56 19.83 9.16 -18.75
CA THR A 56 18.58 9.07 -17.97
C THR A 56 17.54 10.12 -18.25
N ILE A 57 17.87 11.18 -18.96
CA ILE A 57 16.89 12.18 -19.41
C ILE A 57 16.69 12.14 -20.92
N ASP A 58 17.24 11.12 -21.59
CA ASP A 58 17.40 11.03 -23.05
C ASP A 58 17.83 12.37 -23.66
N HIS A 59 18.82 13.02 -23.03
CA HIS A 59 19.26 14.33 -23.49
C HIS A 59 19.82 14.19 -24.90
N PHE A 60 19.27 14.99 -25.79
CA PHE A 60 19.72 15.05 -27.17
C PHE A 60 19.78 16.50 -27.63
N GLY A 61 20.96 17.11 -27.51
CA GLY A 61 21.18 18.51 -27.85
C GLY A 61 22.54 19.02 -27.37
N PRO A 62 22.83 20.32 -27.58
CA PRO A 62 24.08 20.94 -27.17
C PRO A 62 24.23 21.04 -25.66
N LEU A 63 25.42 20.77 -25.14
CA LEU A 63 25.75 20.97 -23.73
C LEU A 63 26.13 22.43 -23.40
N GLY A 64 26.34 23.26 -24.43
CA GLY A 64 26.67 24.68 -24.28
C GLY A 64 28.08 24.98 -23.75
N ASN A 65 28.91 23.95 -23.53
CA ASN A 65 30.29 24.08 -23.06
C ASN A 65 31.19 22.98 -23.63
N ASP A 66 31.94 23.31 -24.68
CA ASP A 66 32.83 22.37 -25.36
C ASP A 66 33.94 21.81 -24.44
N THR A 67 34.43 22.60 -23.47
CA THR A 67 35.44 22.13 -22.52
C THR A 67 34.88 21.04 -21.60
N PHE A 68 33.64 21.20 -21.16
CA PHE A 68 32.94 20.19 -20.39
C PHE A 68 32.63 18.95 -21.25
N GLN A 69 32.19 19.16 -22.48
CA GLN A 69 31.93 18.06 -23.41
C GLN A 69 33.21 17.28 -23.76
N ASP A 70 34.37 17.94 -23.86
CA ASP A 70 35.67 17.27 -24.01
C ASP A 70 36.05 16.42 -22.78
N GLN A 71 35.65 16.82 -21.57
CA GLN A 71 35.85 16.03 -20.35
C GLN A 71 34.95 14.79 -20.33
N LEU A 72 33.69 14.95 -20.74
CA LEU A 72 32.73 13.86 -20.89
C LEU A 72 33.18 12.84 -21.96
N CYS A 73 33.75 13.35 -23.05
CA CYS A 73 34.09 12.58 -24.26
C CYS A 73 35.52 12.06 -24.30
N GLN A 74 36.12 11.84 -23.12
CA GLN A 74 37.44 11.22 -23.04
C GLN A 74 37.41 9.78 -23.58
N SER A 75 38.45 9.42 -24.35
CA SER A 75 38.60 8.08 -24.92
C SER A 75 38.68 6.96 -23.87
N THR A 76 39.07 7.29 -22.64
CA THR A 76 39.04 6.39 -21.48
C THR A 76 37.62 5.88 -21.21
N CYS A 77 36.61 6.74 -21.32
CA CYS A 77 35.20 6.36 -21.15
C CYS A 77 34.76 5.40 -22.26
N GLY A 78 35.00 5.75 -23.53
CA GLY A 78 34.67 4.86 -24.65
C GLY A 78 35.33 3.48 -24.56
N THR A 79 36.59 3.44 -24.12
CA THR A 79 37.32 2.18 -23.87
C THR A 79 36.70 1.38 -22.71
N SER A 80 36.32 2.07 -21.64
CA SER A 80 35.68 1.45 -20.48
C SER A 80 34.31 0.84 -20.83
N LEU A 81 33.50 1.54 -21.62
CA LEU A 81 32.19 1.07 -22.09
C LEU A 81 32.33 -0.16 -23.00
N THR A 82 33.29 -0.11 -23.93
CA THR A 82 33.60 -1.25 -24.80
C THR A 82 34.01 -2.48 -23.98
N THR A 83 34.87 -2.28 -22.99
CA THR A 83 35.35 -3.36 -22.11
C THR A 83 34.21 -3.93 -21.28
N TYR A 84 33.36 -3.07 -20.74
CA TYR A 84 32.20 -3.46 -19.96
C TYR A 84 31.24 -4.34 -20.78
N HIS A 85 30.84 -3.86 -21.97
CA HIS A 85 29.97 -4.63 -22.86
C HIS A 85 30.53 -6.01 -23.18
N ASN A 86 31.80 -6.09 -23.58
CA ASN A 86 32.44 -7.36 -23.92
C ASN A 86 32.48 -8.31 -22.72
N THR A 87 32.82 -7.78 -21.55
CA THR A 87 32.94 -8.58 -20.32
C THR A 87 31.57 -9.09 -19.88
N VAL A 88 30.54 -8.24 -19.85
CA VAL A 88 29.18 -8.64 -19.49
C VAL A 88 28.61 -9.64 -20.50
N SER A 89 28.80 -9.39 -21.80
CA SER A 89 28.36 -10.30 -22.86
C SER A 89 28.97 -11.69 -22.71
N GLU A 90 30.26 -11.77 -22.36
CA GLU A 90 30.96 -13.03 -22.18
C GLU A 90 30.57 -13.73 -20.87
N GLN A 91 30.68 -13.03 -19.74
CA GLN A 91 30.53 -13.62 -18.41
C GLN A 91 29.06 -13.97 -18.08
N CYS A 92 28.10 -13.24 -18.64
CA CYS A 92 26.67 -13.50 -18.46
C CYS A 92 26.05 -14.35 -19.56
N ALA A 93 26.82 -14.85 -20.54
CA ALA A 93 26.28 -15.56 -21.71
C ALA A 93 25.47 -16.82 -21.36
N GLN A 94 25.81 -17.48 -20.25
CA GLN A 94 25.16 -18.72 -19.79
C GLN A 94 24.28 -18.51 -18.55
N ASP A 95 24.24 -17.29 -18.03
CA ASP A 95 23.40 -16.96 -16.89
C ASP A 95 21.99 -16.57 -17.34
N PRO A 96 20.97 -16.74 -16.47
CA PRO A 96 19.70 -16.07 -16.65
C PRO A 96 19.89 -14.57 -16.80
N GLN A 97 19.01 -13.90 -17.52
CA GLN A 97 19.05 -12.44 -17.60
C GLN A 97 18.81 -11.83 -16.21
N PRO A 98 19.52 -10.74 -15.84
CA PRO A 98 19.37 -10.11 -14.53
C PRO A 98 17.93 -9.66 -14.24
N TRP A 99 17.24 -9.25 -15.29
CA TRP A 99 15.80 -8.99 -15.30
C TRP A 99 15.15 -9.71 -16.47
N ASP A 100 13.96 -10.27 -16.23
CA ASP A 100 13.25 -11.01 -17.26
C ASP A 100 12.92 -10.10 -18.47
N GLY A 101 13.24 -10.59 -19.66
CA GLY A 101 13.14 -9.84 -20.92
C GLY A 101 14.20 -8.74 -21.17
N ILE A 102 15.12 -8.45 -20.23
CA ILE A 102 16.16 -7.41 -20.39
C ILE A 102 17.56 -8.03 -20.49
N PRO A 103 18.32 -7.82 -21.57
CA PRO A 103 19.69 -8.31 -21.66
C PRO A 103 20.59 -7.74 -20.55
N ALA A 104 21.52 -8.54 -20.07
CA ALA A 104 22.54 -8.14 -19.09
C ALA A 104 23.33 -6.87 -19.51
N VAL A 105 23.57 -6.71 -20.82
CA VAL A 105 24.29 -5.57 -21.39
C VAL A 105 23.48 -4.27 -21.44
N TRP A 106 22.16 -4.34 -21.25
CA TRP A 106 21.22 -3.25 -21.56
C TRP A 106 21.61 -1.91 -20.92
N ALA A 107 21.91 -1.88 -19.62
CA ALA A 107 22.25 -0.64 -18.93
C ALA A 107 23.58 -0.03 -19.42
N GLY A 108 24.57 -0.87 -19.71
CA GLY A 108 25.87 -0.43 -20.24
C GLY A 108 25.75 0.10 -21.66
N ASP A 109 24.94 -0.55 -22.49
CA ASP A 109 24.79 -0.21 -23.90
C ASP A 109 23.96 1.05 -24.12
N ILE A 110 23.00 1.37 -23.24
CA ILE A 110 22.32 2.69 -23.24
C ILE A 110 23.33 3.81 -22.99
N LEU A 111 24.20 3.66 -21.98
CA LEU A 111 25.25 4.65 -21.73
C LEU A 111 26.21 4.74 -22.90
N TRP A 112 26.52 3.60 -23.53
CA TRP A 112 27.41 3.57 -24.69
C TRP A 112 26.80 4.26 -25.91
N ALA A 113 25.52 4.02 -26.20
CA ALA A 113 24.79 4.72 -27.25
C ALA A 113 24.76 6.24 -26.99
N THR A 114 24.48 6.64 -25.74
CA THR A 114 24.49 8.05 -25.31
C THR A 114 25.87 8.68 -25.51
N TYR A 115 26.94 7.97 -25.11
CA TYR A 115 28.32 8.42 -25.30
C TYR A 115 28.65 8.63 -26.78
N ASN A 116 28.37 7.62 -27.62
CA ASN A 116 28.69 7.69 -29.06
C ASN A 116 28.01 8.88 -29.73
N ARG A 117 26.74 9.14 -29.38
CA ARG A 117 25.94 10.26 -29.88
C ARG A 117 26.46 11.61 -29.38
N THR A 118 26.68 11.73 -28.07
CA THR A 118 27.11 12.98 -27.42
C THR A 118 28.52 13.38 -27.85
N CYS A 119 29.38 12.40 -28.11
CA CYS A 119 30.78 12.61 -28.43
C CYS A 119 31.09 12.61 -29.92
N LEU A 120 30.04 12.55 -30.75
CA LEU A 120 30.19 12.63 -32.20
C LEU A 120 30.67 14.03 -32.59
N LYS A 121 31.79 14.08 -33.32
CA LYS A 121 32.35 15.29 -33.92
C LYS A 121 32.34 15.18 -35.44
N ASP A 122 32.16 16.30 -36.12
CA ASP A 122 32.49 16.37 -37.53
C ASP A 122 34.01 16.23 -37.70
N HIS A 123 34.43 15.16 -38.34
CA HIS A 123 35.82 14.86 -38.68
C HIS A 123 36.59 15.99 -39.38
N LYS A 124 35.91 16.89 -40.10
CA LYS A 124 36.54 17.99 -40.84
C LYS A 124 36.76 19.23 -39.97
N THR A 125 35.76 19.59 -39.16
CA THR A 125 35.75 20.84 -38.39
C THR A 125 36.14 20.64 -36.93
N GLY A 126 36.02 19.42 -36.41
CA GLY A 126 36.25 19.10 -35.00
C GLY A 126 35.14 19.57 -34.07
N VAL A 127 34.04 20.11 -34.62
CA VAL A 127 32.90 20.61 -33.85
C VAL A 127 31.99 19.45 -33.44
N TYR A 128 31.43 19.52 -32.24
CA TYR A 128 30.46 18.55 -31.76
C TYR A 128 29.17 18.62 -32.55
N CYS A 129 28.69 17.46 -33.01
CA CYS A 129 27.48 17.35 -33.79
C CYS A 129 26.21 17.72 -33.01
N THR A 130 26.25 17.61 -31.68
CA THR A 130 25.18 18.08 -30.79
C THR A 130 24.87 19.56 -30.95
N ASN A 131 25.86 20.39 -31.33
CA ASN A 131 25.67 21.82 -31.54
C ASN A 131 24.82 22.08 -32.79
N GLU A 132 25.13 21.40 -33.90
CA GLU A 132 24.36 21.49 -35.13
C GLU A 132 22.93 20.96 -34.96
N ILE A 133 22.76 19.90 -34.17
CA ILE A 133 21.44 19.38 -33.82
C ILE A 133 20.64 20.40 -32.99
N GLY A 134 21.27 21.10 -32.05
CA GLY A 134 20.62 22.18 -31.30
C GLY A 134 20.11 23.31 -32.19
N ASP A 135 20.88 23.70 -33.22
CA ASP A 135 20.48 24.70 -34.19
C ASP A 135 19.26 24.23 -35.02
N ILE A 136 19.25 22.96 -35.41
CA ILE A 136 18.13 22.32 -36.11
C ILE A 136 16.88 22.26 -35.22
N GLN A 137 17.02 21.86 -33.95
CA GLN A 137 15.90 21.81 -33.00
C GLN A 137 15.30 23.20 -32.77
N THR A 138 16.15 24.23 -32.66
CA THR A 138 15.70 25.63 -32.54
C THR A 138 14.91 26.08 -33.76
N LEU A 139 15.28 25.61 -34.95
CA LEU A 139 14.62 25.92 -36.22
C LEU A 139 13.26 25.21 -36.38
N LEU A 140 13.17 23.95 -35.98
CA LEU A 140 11.96 23.13 -36.14
C LEU A 140 10.95 23.29 -34.98
N GLY A 141 11.40 23.75 -33.81
CA GLY A 141 10.59 23.80 -32.59
C GLY A 141 10.27 22.40 -32.03
N GLU A 142 9.46 22.33 -30.97
CA GLU A 142 9.04 21.07 -30.34
C GLU A 142 7.92 20.36 -31.14
N THR A 143 8.14 20.13 -32.43
CA THR A 143 7.20 19.40 -33.27
C THR A 143 7.89 18.19 -33.89
N ASP A 144 7.17 17.07 -33.97
CA ASP A 144 7.64 15.79 -34.53
C ASP A 144 7.69 15.88 -36.07
N THR A 145 8.50 16.81 -36.57
CA THR A 145 8.64 17.17 -37.98
C THR A 145 9.65 16.25 -38.65
N SER A 146 9.26 15.67 -39.80
CA SER A 146 10.14 14.80 -40.59
C SER A 146 11.47 15.49 -40.92
N LEU A 147 12.58 14.75 -40.82
CA LEU A 147 13.91 15.27 -41.13
C LEU A 147 14.04 15.71 -42.59
N THR A 148 13.19 15.17 -43.47
CA THR A 148 13.17 15.53 -44.90
C THR A 148 12.75 16.98 -45.16
N THR A 149 12.23 17.71 -44.17
CA THR A 149 11.91 19.14 -44.30
C THR A 149 13.14 20.05 -44.20
N LEU A 150 14.28 19.53 -43.75
CA LEU A 150 15.51 20.31 -43.64
C LEU A 150 16.07 20.69 -45.02
N SER A 151 16.85 21.78 -45.06
CA SER A 151 17.58 22.13 -46.28
C SER A 151 18.58 21.02 -46.63
N LYS A 152 18.89 20.87 -47.92
CA LYS A 152 19.84 19.85 -48.38
C LYS A 152 21.20 19.94 -47.68
N ASP A 153 21.69 21.14 -47.40
CA ASP A 153 22.99 21.33 -46.77
C ASP A 153 22.99 20.87 -45.30
N GLN A 154 21.90 21.13 -44.56
CA GLN A 154 21.72 20.61 -43.19
C GLN A 154 21.52 19.10 -43.20
N LEU A 155 20.65 18.61 -44.08
CA LEU A 155 20.30 17.19 -44.17
C LEU A 155 21.50 16.31 -44.53
N CYS A 156 22.36 16.81 -45.41
CA CYS A 156 23.54 16.11 -45.90
C CYS A 156 24.82 16.47 -45.15
N SER A 157 24.71 17.13 -44.00
CA SER A 157 25.88 17.42 -43.18
C SER A 157 26.49 16.12 -42.64
N PRO A 158 27.82 16.06 -42.47
CA PRO A 158 28.46 14.89 -41.87
C PRO A 158 27.87 14.54 -40.50
N CYS A 159 27.45 15.53 -39.72
CA CYS A 159 26.87 15.30 -38.40
C CYS A 159 25.51 14.62 -38.47
N VAL A 160 24.57 15.13 -39.28
CA VAL A 160 23.25 14.52 -39.43
C VAL A 160 23.37 13.11 -40.01
N LEU A 161 24.19 12.92 -41.03
CA LEU A 161 24.38 11.61 -41.66
C LEU A 161 25.00 10.57 -40.71
N ASN A 162 26.02 10.95 -39.93
CA ASN A 162 26.66 10.03 -38.98
C ASN A 162 25.76 9.75 -37.77
N LEU A 163 25.02 10.74 -37.31
CA LEU A 163 24.06 10.59 -36.21
C LEU A 163 22.98 9.56 -36.55
N ILE A 164 22.32 9.71 -37.70
CA ILE A 164 21.24 8.78 -38.09
C ILE A 164 21.80 7.37 -38.23
N GLN A 165 23.02 7.22 -38.77
CA GLN A 165 23.70 5.92 -38.83
C GLN A 165 23.99 5.35 -37.43
N GLN A 166 24.48 6.15 -36.49
CA GLN A 166 24.73 5.68 -35.12
C GLN A 166 23.43 5.27 -34.42
N MET A 167 22.38 6.06 -34.57
CA MET A 167 21.06 5.73 -34.03
C MET A 167 20.52 4.42 -34.65
N GLN A 168 20.60 4.28 -35.97
CA GLN A 168 20.16 3.07 -36.67
C GLN A 168 20.99 1.83 -36.30
N ALA A 169 22.27 1.99 -35.95
CA ALA A 169 23.17 0.88 -35.67
C ALA A 169 22.93 0.22 -34.28
N THR A 170 22.07 0.79 -33.43
CA THR A 170 21.86 0.32 -32.06
C THR A 170 20.38 0.18 -31.72
N ALA A 171 20.05 -0.83 -30.92
CA ALA A 171 18.71 -1.05 -30.38
C ALA A 171 18.38 -0.15 -29.18
N TYR A 172 19.35 0.65 -28.73
CA TYR A 172 19.26 1.53 -27.56
C TYR A 172 19.14 3.00 -27.95
N SER A 173 18.58 3.27 -29.14
CA SER A 173 18.28 4.62 -29.62
C SER A 173 16.77 4.76 -29.85
N ASN A 174 16.34 6.00 -30.11
CA ASN A 174 14.97 6.32 -30.53
C ASN A 174 14.73 6.14 -32.05
N TYR A 175 15.62 5.44 -32.77
CA TYR A 175 15.40 5.11 -34.18
C TYR A 175 14.20 4.15 -34.32
N ASN A 176 13.24 4.52 -35.17
CA ASN A 176 11.96 3.82 -35.29
C ASN A 176 11.48 3.79 -36.75
N GLU A 177 10.29 3.23 -37.01
CA GLU A 177 9.74 3.05 -38.35
C GLU A 177 9.58 4.36 -39.14
N ASN A 178 9.28 5.48 -38.49
CA ASN A 178 9.21 6.79 -39.15
C ASN A 178 10.58 7.20 -39.70
N HIS A 179 11.65 6.94 -38.93
CA HIS A 179 13.02 7.21 -39.34
C HIS A 179 13.51 6.30 -40.47
N VAL A 180 12.92 5.11 -40.66
CA VAL A 180 13.26 4.22 -41.80
C VAL A 180 12.96 4.91 -43.12
N ALA A 181 11.77 5.49 -43.23
CA ALA A 181 11.31 6.17 -44.43
C ALA A 181 12.12 7.45 -44.69
N ASP A 182 12.30 8.26 -43.64
CA ASP A 182 13.13 9.47 -43.71
C ASP A 182 14.57 9.13 -44.10
N TRP A 183 15.18 8.12 -43.48
CA TRP A 183 16.55 7.74 -43.78
C TRP A 183 16.72 7.26 -45.22
N ALA A 184 15.78 6.47 -45.75
CA ALA A 184 15.81 6.08 -47.15
C ALA A 184 15.73 7.29 -48.12
N ALA A 185 14.90 8.30 -47.80
CA ALA A 185 14.79 9.52 -48.58
C ALA A 185 16.05 10.40 -48.47
N ILE A 186 16.67 10.47 -47.29
CA ILE A 186 17.91 11.18 -47.04
C ILE A 186 19.05 10.56 -47.83
N GLN A 187 19.19 9.23 -47.83
CA GLN A 187 20.22 8.53 -48.62
C GLN A 187 20.14 8.89 -50.11
N GLN A 188 18.92 9.01 -50.67
CA GLN A 188 18.72 9.45 -52.06
C GLN A 188 19.10 10.92 -52.26
N THR A 189 18.68 11.80 -51.35
CA THR A 189 18.92 13.25 -51.42
C THR A 189 20.41 13.59 -51.30
N CYS A 190 21.10 12.88 -50.40
CA CYS A 190 22.51 13.09 -50.06
C CYS A 190 23.47 12.17 -50.80
N GLN A 191 22.96 11.23 -51.61
CA GLN A 191 23.74 10.32 -52.44
C GLN A 191 24.77 9.50 -51.64
N THR A 192 24.39 9.03 -50.45
CA THR A 192 25.29 8.28 -49.55
C THR A 192 25.62 6.87 -50.07
N GLY A 193 24.86 6.37 -51.04
CA GLY A 193 24.84 4.94 -51.38
C GLY A 193 23.98 4.13 -50.40
N PRO A 194 23.85 2.81 -50.60
CA PRO A 194 22.98 1.97 -49.81
C PRO A 194 23.55 1.78 -48.39
N LEU A 195 22.85 2.30 -47.39
CA LEU A 195 23.14 2.07 -45.97
C LEU A 195 21.97 1.36 -45.30
N PRO A 196 22.20 0.60 -44.21
CA PRO A 196 21.12 -0.05 -43.47
C PRO A 196 20.06 0.96 -43.02
N THR A 197 18.79 0.57 -43.15
CA THR A 197 17.64 1.40 -42.76
C THR A 197 16.73 0.69 -41.76
N GLN A 198 16.89 -0.61 -41.56
CA GLN A 198 16.00 -1.36 -40.69
C GLN A 198 16.17 -0.92 -39.24
N VAL A 199 15.06 -0.83 -38.52
CA VAL A 199 15.08 -0.68 -37.05
C VAL A 199 15.76 -1.92 -36.47
N GLN A 200 16.70 -1.72 -35.53
CA GLN A 200 17.27 -2.86 -34.82
C GLN A 200 16.16 -3.55 -34.00
N PRO A 201 16.17 -4.88 -33.87
CA PRO A 201 15.26 -5.56 -32.97
C PRO A 201 15.32 -4.91 -31.59
N PRO A 202 14.17 -4.75 -30.88
CA PRO A 202 14.17 -4.23 -29.53
C PRO A 202 15.22 -4.95 -28.69
N ALA A 203 16.04 -4.16 -27.98
CA ALA A 203 17.07 -4.75 -27.12
C ALA A 203 16.43 -5.65 -26.06
N THR A 204 15.20 -5.35 -25.65
CA THR A 204 14.43 -6.15 -24.70
C THR A 204 13.33 -6.93 -25.43
N ASN A 205 13.08 -8.17 -25.00
CA ASN A 205 11.93 -8.95 -25.48
C ASN A 205 10.74 -8.83 -24.50
N ILE A 206 10.61 -7.66 -23.87
CA ILE A 206 9.51 -7.38 -22.95
C ILE A 206 8.28 -7.06 -23.79
N THR A 207 7.37 -8.02 -23.89
CA THR A 207 6.02 -7.80 -24.43
C THR A 207 5.03 -7.38 -23.32
N ALA A 208 5.41 -7.57 -22.05
CA ALA A 208 4.77 -7.08 -20.83
C ALA A 208 5.78 -7.16 -19.67
N VAL A 209 5.72 -6.25 -18.68
CA VAL A 209 6.61 -6.28 -17.50
C VAL A 209 6.38 -7.56 -16.68
N PRO A 210 7.41 -8.37 -16.44
CA PRO A 210 7.30 -9.60 -15.66
C PRO A 210 6.84 -9.33 -14.22
N GLY A 211 5.77 -10.01 -13.80
CA GLY A 211 5.16 -9.84 -12.47
C GLY A 211 4.09 -8.74 -12.36
N VAL A 212 3.76 -8.05 -13.46
CA VAL A 212 2.68 -7.06 -13.50
C VAL A 212 1.64 -7.49 -14.53
N ASP A 213 0.45 -7.83 -14.05
CA ASP A 213 -0.72 -8.07 -14.90
C ASP A 213 -1.36 -6.73 -15.30
N TYR A 214 -1.07 -6.28 -16.52
CA TYR A 214 -1.67 -5.07 -17.10
C TYR A 214 -3.12 -5.27 -17.57
N SER A 215 -3.64 -6.50 -17.51
CA SER A 215 -5.01 -6.78 -17.93
C SER A 215 -6.04 -6.51 -16.83
N ASP A 216 -5.60 -6.21 -15.61
CA ASP A 216 -6.47 -5.96 -14.47
C ASP A 216 -5.98 -4.84 -13.53
N PRO A 217 -6.56 -3.62 -13.59
CA PRO A 217 -6.23 -2.54 -12.66
C PRO A 217 -6.61 -2.84 -11.19
N SER A 218 -7.19 -4.00 -10.90
CA SER A 218 -7.51 -4.42 -9.53
C SER A 218 -6.39 -5.15 -8.79
N ASN A 219 -5.27 -5.49 -9.44
CA ASN A 219 -4.23 -6.35 -8.84
C ASN A 219 -2.94 -5.66 -8.38
N ALA A 220 -2.87 -4.33 -8.41
CA ALA A 220 -1.94 -3.55 -7.59
C ALA A 220 -2.75 -2.45 -6.90
N ILE A 221 -3.07 -2.63 -5.62
CA ILE A 221 -3.85 -1.63 -4.87
C ILE A 221 -3.03 -0.35 -4.80
N CYS A 222 -3.39 0.64 -5.62
CA CYS A 222 -2.85 1.98 -5.51
C CYS A 222 -3.38 2.61 -4.22
N LEU A 223 -2.63 2.49 -3.12
CA LEU A 223 -3.07 2.91 -1.78
C LEU A 223 -3.35 4.41 -1.63
N SER A 224 -2.91 5.22 -2.59
CA SER A 224 -3.25 6.65 -2.69
C SER A 224 -4.60 6.88 -3.38
N ASN A 225 -5.09 5.89 -4.13
CA ASN A 225 -6.18 6.01 -5.10
C ASN A 225 -6.00 7.19 -6.08
N ASN A 226 -4.74 7.57 -6.35
CA ASN A 226 -4.39 8.68 -7.19
C ASN A 226 -3.60 8.16 -8.39
N PHE A 227 -4.05 8.52 -9.59
CA PHE A 227 -3.51 7.99 -10.83
C PHE A 227 -3.10 9.12 -11.77
N TYR A 228 -2.08 8.86 -12.57
CA TYR A 228 -1.61 9.74 -13.62
C TYR A 228 -1.58 8.99 -14.94
N THR A 229 -2.15 9.57 -15.98
CA THR A 229 -2.03 9.01 -17.34
C THR A 229 -0.95 9.77 -18.07
N THR A 230 0.07 9.05 -18.51
CA THR A 230 1.22 9.64 -19.19
C THR A 230 0.83 10.17 -20.57
N VAL A 231 1.44 11.26 -20.97
CA VAL A 231 1.31 11.89 -22.29
C VAL A 231 2.66 11.91 -23.01
N ALA A 232 2.62 12.15 -24.32
CA ALA A 232 3.86 12.25 -25.10
C ALA A 232 4.71 13.44 -24.59
N GLY A 233 6.02 13.20 -24.43
CA GLY A 233 6.96 14.20 -23.90
C GLY A 233 7.06 14.24 -22.38
N ASP A 234 6.33 13.37 -21.66
CA ASP A 234 6.46 13.28 -20.22
C ASP A 234 7.86 12.87 -19.78
N ASN A 235 8.29 13.41 -18.64
CA ASN A 235 9.52 13.08 -17.94
C ASN A 235 9.16 12.69 -16.51
N ILE A 236 9.66 11.54 -16.03
CA ILE A 236 9.33 11.04 -14.70
C ILE A 236 9.70 12.01 -13.57
N GLN A 237 10.76 12.81 -13.73
CA GLN A 237 11.14 13.83 -12.74
C GLN A 237 10.15 14.99 -12.74
N ALA A 238 9.75 15.47 -13.92
CA ALA A 238 8.77 16.53 -14.08
C ALA A 238 7.38 16.09 -13.59
N ILE A 239 6.99 14.84 -13.84
CA ILE A 239 5.77 14.24 -13.29
C ILE A 239 5.85 14.24 -11.76
N ALA A 240 6.93 13.72 -11.19
CA ALA A 240 7.09 13.66 -9.73
C ALA A 240 6.97 15.06 -9.09
N GLU A 241 7.61 16.06 -9.71
CA GLU A 241 7.56 17.46 -9.29
C GLU A 241 6.14 18.04 -9.39
N ALA A 242 5.51 17.93 -10.57
CA ALA A 242 4.17 18.46 -10.81
C ALA A 242 3.09 17.79 -9.95
N GLN A 243 3.26 16.50 -9.65
CA GLN A 243 2.33 15.73 -8.83
C GLN A 243 2.64 15.85 -7.33
N GLY A 244 3.80 16.42 -6.94
CA GLY A 244 4.20 16.60 -5.55
C GLY A 244 4.51 15.26 -4.86
N VAL A 245 5.13 14.33 -5.57
CA VAL A 245 5.45 12.97 -5.09
C VAL A 245 6.95 12.68 -5.20
N PRO A 246 7.51 11.77 -4.40
CA PRO A 246 8.92 11.41 -4.51
C PRO A 246 9.17 10.51 -5.73
N THR A 247 10.26 10.76 -6.45
CA THR A 247 10.58 10.06 -7.72
C THR A 247 10.86 8.57 -7.51
N GLY A 248 11.58 8.20 -6.45
CA GLY A 248 11.93 6.79 -6.18
C GLY A 248 10.70 5.90 -6.03
N PRO A 249 9.80 6.19 -5.06
CA PRO A 249 8.55 5.44 -4.90
C PRO A 249 7.66 5.48 -6.14
N LEU A 250 7.62 6.59 -6.88
CA LEU A 250 6.87 6.66 -8.14
C LEU A 250 7.41 5.64 -9.16
N LYS A 251 8.73 5.50 -9.27
CA LYS A 251 9.36 4.52 -10.16
C LYS A 251 9.08 3.09 -9.71
N THR A 252 9.30 2.79 -8.43
CA THR A 252 9.12 1.45 -7.87
C THR A 252 7.66 0.98 -7.97
N LEU A 253 6.68 1.83 -7.68
CA LEU A 253 5.26 1.48 -7.74
C LEU A 253 4.77 1.13 -9.15
N ASN A 254 5.43 1.65 -10.18
CA ASN A 254 4.97 1.57 -11.56
C ASN A 254 5.93 0.79 -12.47
N GLY A 255 6.94 0.13 -11.89
CA GLY A 255 7.94 -0.63 -12.65
C GLY A 255 8.72 0.24 -13.66
N ILE A 256 8.90 1.53 -13.35
CA ILE A 256 9.60 2.46 -14.24
C ILE A 256 11.10 2.29 -14.03
N PHE A 257 11.84 2.21 -15.13
CA PHE A 257 13.28 2.05 -15.09
C PHE A 257 13.98 3.24 -14.41
N PRO A 258 15.19 3.05 -13.85
CA PRO A 258 15.92 4.13 -13.19
C PRO A 258 16.13 5.37 -14.07
N ASP A 259 16.25 5.16 -15.38
CA ASP A 259 16.38 6.18 -16.42
C ASP A 259 15.03 6.64 -17.01
N GLY A 260 13.91 6.03 -16.63
CA GLY A 260 12.59 6.37 -17.17
C GLY A 260 12.39 6.00 -18.64
N SER A 261 13.28 5.21 -19.25
CA SER A 261 13.24 4.94 -20.70
C SER A 261 12.06 4.06 -21.13
N ASN A 262 11.38 3.39 -20.19
CA ASN A 262 10.15 2.65 -20.43
C ASN A 262 8.87 3.47 -20.23
N LEU A 263 8.99 4.80 -20.16
CA LEU A 263 7.87 5.73 -20.11
C LEU A 263 7.23 5.85 -21.50
N LEU A 264 5.98 5.42 -21.63
CA LEU A 264 5.21 5.44 -22.87
C LEU A 264 3.95 6.27 -22.66
N ALA A 265 3.51 7.01 -23.68
CA ALA A 265 2.25 7.74 -23.63
C ALA A 265 1.06 6.77 -23.48
N GLY A 266 0.09 7.13 -22.64
CA GLY A 266 -1.11 6.34 -22.37
C GLY A 266 -0.98 5.32 -21.23
N GLN A 267 0.17 5.21 -20.57
CA GLN A 267 0.33 4.40 -19.37
C GLN A 267 -0.40 5.04 -18.20
N VAL A 268 -1.06 4.22 -17.37
CA VAL A 268 -1.71 4.67 -16.14
C VAL A 268 -0.82 4.31 -14.96
N PHE A 269 -0.26 5.33 -14.31
CA PHE A 269 0.60 5.19 -13.14
C PHE A 269 -0.17 5.42 -11.86
N CYS A 270 0.08 4.57 -10.87
CA CYS A 270 -0.25 4.84 -9.48
C CYS A 270 0.71 5.89 -8.90
N LEU A 271 0.18 7.04 -8.51
CA LEU A 271 0.97 8.07 -7.85
C LEU A 271 1.14 7.73 -6.36
N PRO A 272 2.35 7.84 -5.77
CA PRO A 272 2.50 7.81 -4.32
C PRO A 272 1.66 8.91 -3.65
N ARG A 273 1.51 8.83 -2.32
CA ARG A 273 0.93 9.95 -1.57
C ARG A 273 1.82 11.19 -1.68
N LYS A 274 1.21 12.36 -1.83
CA LYS A 274 1.92 13.64 -1.96
C LYS A 274 2.71 13.97 -0.71
N CYS A 275 3.85 14.64 -0.82
CA CYS A 275 4.63 15.12 0.32
C CYS A 275 5.22 16.50 0.03
N GLN A 276 5.83 17.11 1.04
CA GLN A 276 6.71 18.25 0.76
C GLN A 276 7.95 17.73 0.04
N ILE A 277 8.04 18.04 -1.26
CA ILE A 277 9.15 17.62 -2.10
C ILE A 277 10.35 18.56 -1.96
N TYR A 278 11.54 17.99 -2.02
CA TYR A 278 12.81 18.68 -2.20
C TYR A 278 13.53 18.07 -3.40
N LYS A 279 13.99 18.92 -4.30
CA LYS A 279 14.83 18.53 -5.42
C LYS A 279 16.28 18.54 -4.98
N VAL A 280 16.91 17.37 -4.94
CA VAL A 280 18.29 17.17 -4.50
C VAL A 280 19.24 17.98 -5.37
N GLN A 281 20.13 18.75 -4.75
CA GLN A 281 21.17 19.54 -5.42
C GLN A 281 22.49 18.78 -5.51
N ALA A 282 23.39 19.26 -6.37
CA ALA A 282 24.74 18.72 -6.45
C ALA A 282 25.48 18.87 -5.10
N ASN A 283 26.12 17.78 -4.66
CA ASN A 283 26.84 17.63 -3.39
C ASN A 283 25.96 17.60 -2.12
N ASP A 284 24.64 17.47 -2.25
CA ASP A 284 23.82 17.22 -1.08
C ASP A 284 24.14 15.87 -0.42
N THR A 285 23.90 15.83 0.89
CA THR A 285 23.88 14.61 1.70
C THR A 285 22.56 14.55 2.45
N CYS A 286 22.13 13.37 2.91
CA CYS A 286 20.95 13.30 3.77
C CYS A 286 21.15 14.16 5.03
N ALA A 287 22.37 14.29 5.55
CA ALA A 287 22.67 15.11 6.72
C ALA A 287 22.49 16.62 6.43
N SER A 288 22.95 17.11 5.28
CA SER A 288 22.79 18.53 4.92
C SER A 288 21.32 18.87 4.69
N ILE A 289 20.58 18.01 3.98
CA ILE A 289 19.14 18.21 3.74
C ILE A 289 18.35 18.13 5.04
N ALA A 290 18.59 17.10 5.87
CA ALA A 290 17.91 16.94 7.15
C ALA A 290 18.11 18.18 8.05
N SER A 291 19.33 18.71 8.11
CA SER A 291 19.65 19.93 8.85
C SER A 291 18.89 21.15 8.30
N ALA A 292 18.82 21.31 6.97
CA ALA A 292 18.13 22.44 6.34
C ALA A 292 16.62 22.44 6.62
N TYR A 293 16.01 21.27 6.78
CA TYR A 293 14.59 21.09 7.05
C TYR A 293 14.25 20.86 8.52
N SER A 294 15.25 20.92 9.42
CA SER A 294 15.08 20.67 10.87
C SER A 294 14.45 19.31 11.20
N ILE A 295 14.85 18.28 10.45
CA ILE A 295 14.45 16.88 10.63
C ILE A 295 15.68 16.00 10.84
N SER A 296 15.50 14.73 11.23
CA SER A 296 16.61 13.79 11.36
C SER A 296 16.93 13.08 10.03
N VAL A 297 18.14 12.52 9.91
CA VAL A 297 18.47 11.64 8.78
C VAL A 297 17.55 10.41 8.76
N VAL A 298 17.15 9.91 9.93
CA VAL A 298 16.17 8.82 10.04
C VAL A 298 14.83 9.22 9.43
N ASP A 299 14.39 10.46 9.60
CA ASP A 299 13.17 10.98 8.99
C ASP A 299 13.27 11.01 7.46
N ILE A 300 14.40 11.50 6.91
CA ILE A 300 14.66 11.46 5.45
C ILE A 300 14.54 10.03 4.91
N LEU A 301 15.18 9.06 5.57
CA LEU A 301 15.13 7.65 5.16
C LEU A 301 13.73 7.06 5.30
N THR A 302 13.00 7.43 6.35
CA THR A 302 11.63 6.98 6.62
C THR A 302 10.66 7.49 5.55
N TYR A 303 10.79 8.74 5.12
CA TYR A 303 9.92 9.33 4.10
C TYR A 303 10.27 8.85 2.68
N ASN A 304 11.50 8.39 2.48
CA ASN A 304 12.03 7.94 1.20
C ASN A 304 12.63 6.54 1.32
N PRO A 305 11.80 5.50 1.43
CA PRO A 305 12.27 4.13 1.64
C PRO A 305 13.12 3.57 0.48
N THR A 306 13.15 4.24 -0.67
CA THR A 306 14.07 3.94 -1.76
C THR A 306 15.49 4.47 -1.53
N ILE A 307 15.71 5.37 -0.57
CA ILE A 307 17.03 5.82 -0.13
C ILE A 307 17.58 4.82 0.88
N ASN A 308 18.77 4.31 0.63
CA ASN A 308 19.41 3.32 1.49
C ASN A 308 19.92 3.96 2.79
N THR A 309 20.19 3.13 3.79
CA THR A 309 20.60 3.57 5.13
C THR A 309 21.95 4.31 5.15
N ALA A 310 22.79 4.13 4.13
CA ALA A 310 24.04 4.85 3.95
C ALA A 310 23.87 6.21 3.26
N CYS A 311 22.67 6.54 2.78
CA CYS A 311 22.38 7.67 1.91
C CYS A 311 23.29 7.75 0.67
N SER A 312 23.89 6.63 0.26
CA SER A 312 24.83 6.61 -0.85
C SER A 312 24.14 6.68 -2.21
N ASN A 313 22.81 6.50 -2.23
CA ASN A 313 21.94 6.59 -3.41
C ASN A 313 21.10 7.85 -3.50
N LEU A 314 21.52 8.90 -2.81
CA LEU A 314 20.97 10.23 -2.99
C LEU A 314 21.52 10.82 -4.30
N ILE A 315 20.66 11.01 -5.30
CA ILE A 315 21.06 11.44 -6.65
C ILE A 315 20.57 12.88 -6.88
N ALA A 316 21.45 13.74 -7.39
CA ALA A 316 21.10 15.10 -7.77
C ALA A 316 19.96 15.12 -8.82
N ASP A 317 19.16 16.18 -8.82
CA ASP A 317 17.99 16.38 -9.69
C ASP A 317 16.84 15.38 -9.49
N THR A 318 16.85 14.58 -8.42
CA THR A 318 15.71 13.74 -8.03
C THR A 318 14.84 14.40 -6.96
N ASN A 319 13.53 14.14 -6.99
CA ASN A 319 12.60 14.63 -5.97
C ASN A 319 12.47 13.63 -4.83
N ILE A 320 12.72 14.08 -3.61
CA ILE A 320 12.56 13.32 -2.37
C ILE A 320 11.57 14.02 -1.43
N CYS A 321 10.96 13.28 -0.53
CA CYS A 321 10.15 13.82 0.55
C CYS A 321 11.02 14.36 1.69
N VAL A 322 10.84 15.61 2.07
CA VAL A 322 11.42 16.21 3.29
C VAL A 322 10.38 16.39 4.39
N GLY A 323 9.27 15.67 4.26
CA GLY A 323 8.21 15.55 5.25
C GLY A 323 7.39 14.29 4.96
N PRO A 324 6.57 13.83 5.91
CA PRO A 324 5.73 12.67 5.71
C PRO A 324 4.83 12.81 4.48
N SER A 325 4.65 11.71 3.75
CA SER A 325 3.74 11.61 2.60
C SER A 325 2.30 11.37 3.03
N GLY A 326 1.36 11.96 2.31
CA GLY A 326 -0.05 12.10 2.66
C GLY A 326 -0.39 13.54 3.05
N ALA A 327 -1.65 13.77 3.41
CA ALA A 327 -2.02 15.04 4.04
C ALA A 327 -1.17 15.20 5.32
N GLN A 328 -0.35 16.26 5.37
CA GLN A 328 0.22 16.73 6.63
C GLN A 328 -0.96 16.98 7.56
N TYR A 329 -1.05 16.17 8.60
CA TYR A 329 -2.06 16.32 9.62
C TYR A 329 -1.84 17.66 10.32
N THR A 330 -2.61 18.67 9.90
CA THR A 330 -2.88 19.85 10.71
C THR A 330 -4.12 19.53 11.52
N PRO A 331 -4.02 19.41 12.86
CA PRO A 331 -5.16 19.12 13.71
C PRO A 331 -6.27 20.13 13.45
N THR A 332 -7.34 19.67 12.81
CA THR A 332 -8.63 20.35 12.82
C THR A 332 -9.58 19.52 13.68
N THR A 333 -10.47 20.26 14.35
CA THR A 333 -11.40 19.80 15.38
C THR A 333 -12.00 18.42 15.10
N ILE A 334 -11.80 17.47 16.02
CA ILE A 334 -12.54 16.20 16.03
C ILE A 334 -13.99 16.52 16.42
N ALA A 335 -14.91 16.42 15.46
CA ALA A 335 -16.33 16.67 15.72
C ALA A 335 -16.85 15.79 16.88
N GLY A 336 -17.47 16.40 17.90
CA GLY A 336 -18.01 15.70 19.07
C GLY A 336 -17.02 15.40 20.21
N ALA A 337 -15.75 15.79 20.11
CA ALA A 337 -14.83 15.73 21.24
C ALA A 337 -15.00 16.98 22.15
N THR A 338 -15.07 16.77 23.46
CA THR A 338 -15.26 17.85 24.45
C THR A 338 -14.00 18.71 24.66
N GLY A 339 -12.85 18.31 24.09
CA GLY A 339 -11.58 19.03 24.18
C GLY A 339 -11.07 19.53 22.82
N THR A 340 -10.66 20.80 22.76
CA THR A 340 -9.92 21.38 21.63
C THR A 340 -8.54 20.73 21.56
N LYS A 341 -8.19 20.10 20.43
CA LYS A 341 -6.92 19.37 20.26
C LYS A 341 -5.75 20.33 20.01
N THR A 342 -5.31 21.03 21.05
CA THR A 342 -4.00 21.73 21.08
C THR A 342 -2.85 20.78 21.47
N ASN A 343 -3.15 19.51 21.82
CA ASN A 343 -2.20 18.47 22.24
C ASN A 343 -2.67 17.05 21.81
N GLN A 344 -1.79 16.03 21.88
CA GLN A 344 -2.05 14.62 21.50
C GLN A 344 -3.14 13.92 22.33
N TYR A 345 -3.54 14.51 23.47
CA TYR A 345 -4.38 13.87 24.49
C TYR A 345 -5.67 14.64 24.76
N ALA A 346 -6.70 13.92 25.16
CA ALA A 346 -7.95 14.47 25.65
C ALA A 346 -7.77 15.14 27.01
N THR A 347 -8.63 16.12 27.30
CA THR A 347 -8.70 16.82 28.60
C THR A 347 -9.86 16.36 29.47
N SER A 348 -10.75 15.53 28.92
CA SER A 348 -11.86 14.90 29.63
C SER A 348 -12.24 13.59 28.96
N THR A 349 -12.82 12.67 29.72
CA THR A 349 -13.31 11.39 29.24
C THR A 349 -14.77 11.48 28.79
N VAL A 350 -15.17 10.56 27.92
CA VAL A 350 -16.56 10.37 27.48
C VAL A 350 -16.97 8.91 27.67
N THR A 351 -18.28 8.64 27.70
CA THR A 351 -18.80 7.28 27.69
C THR A 351 -18.99 6.80 26.24
N PRO A 352 -18.60 5.57 25.89
CA PRO A 352 -18.85 5.01 24.57
C PRO A 352 -20.36 4.78 24.34
N ASP A 353 -20.82 4.97 23.11
CA ASP A 353 -22.24 4.82 22.73
C ASP A 353 -22.67 3.34 22.54
N GLY A 354 -21.78 2.39 22.80
CA GLY A 354 -22.03 0.96 22.56
C GLY A 354 -20.95 0.03 23.10
N PRO A 355 -20.99 -1.26 22.72
CA PRO A 355 -20.06 -2.27 23.19
C PRO A 355 -18.62 -1.90 22.85
N THR A 356 -17.75 -1.87 23.85
CA THR A 356 -16.35 -1.48 23.72
C THR A 356 -15.45 -2.71 23.78
N ALA A 357 -14.45 -2.79 22.91
CA ALA A 357 -13.54 -3.92 22.85
C ALA A 357 -12.74 -4.08 24.14
N SER A 358 -12.43 -5.31 24.52
CA SER A 358 -11.73 -5.57 25.78
C SER A 358 -10.39 -4.87 25.89
N GLY A 359 -10.06 -4.47 27.12
CA GLY A 359 -8.81 -3.78 27.45
C GLY A 359 -8.68 -2.36 26.88
N THR A 360 -9.60 -1.91 26.04
CA THR A 360 -9.68 -0.51 25.59
C THR A 360 -9.68 0.43 26.79
N THR A 361 -8.81 1.42 26.78
CA THR A 361 -8.71 2.38 27.90
C THR A 361 -10.04 3.11 28.13
N THR A 362 -10.44 3.21 29.40
CA THR A 362 -11.60 4.01 29.82
C THR A 362 -11.26 5.50 29.91
N GLU A 363 -9.97 5.83 29.97
CA GLU A 363 -9.47 7.19 29.97
C GLU A 363 -9.43 7.72 28.53
N CYS A 364 -10.62 7.82 27.93
CA CYS A 364 -10.79 8.13 26.53
C CYS A 364 -11.79 9.29 26.33
N GLY A 365 -11.37 10.32 25.60
CA GLY A 365 -12.21 11.46 25.22
C GLY A 365 -13.01 11.26 23.94
N LYS A 366 -12.78 10.18 23.18
CA LYS A 366 -13.63 9.78 22.05
C LYS A 366 -13.44 8.32 21.66
N TYR A 367 -14.55 7.65 21.37
CA TYR A 367 -14.58 6.31 20.80
C TYR A 367 -15.00 6.33 19.34
N HIS A 368 -14.51 5.36 18.57
CA HIS A 368 -14.90 5.09 17.20
C HIS A 368 -15.61 3.74 17.12
N LYS A 369 -16.77 3.69 16.47
CA LYS A 369 -17.48 2.45 16.16
C LYS A 369 -16.97 1.88 14.84
N VAL A 370 -16.35 0.71 14.90
CA VAL A 370 -15.84 0.01 13.72
C VAL A 370 -16.99 -0.36 12.78
N VAL A 371 -16.82 -0.14 11.49
CA VAL A 371 -17.69 -0.60 10.41
C VAL A 371 -16.95 -1.58 9.49
N ALA A 372 -17.70 -2.31 8.66
CA ALA A 372 -17.10 -3.28 7.74
C ALA A 372 -16.15 -2.58 6.75
N GLY A 373 -14.90 -3.04 6.71
CA GLY A 373 -13.85 -2.49 5.84
C GLY A 373 -12.89 -1.53 6.53
N ASP A 374 -13.11 -1.18 7.80
CA ASP A 374 -12.16 -0.37 8.57
C ASP A 374 -10.87 -1.14 8.85
N THR A 375 -9.73 -0.46 8.72
CA THR A 375 -8.42 -0.91 9.20
C THR A 375 -7.88 0.02 10.28
N CYS A 376 -6.90 -0.45 11.07
CA CYS A 376 -6.25 0.38 12.09
C CYS A 376 -5.64 1.63 11.47
N GLU A 377 -5.06 1.52 10.27
CA GLU A 377 -4.47 2.64 9.55
C GLU A 377 -5.54 3.66 9.18
N GLN A 378 -6.70 3.23 8.67
CA GLN A 378 -7.78 4.13 8.29
C GLN A 378 -8.39 4.85 9.50
N ILE A 379 -8.66 4.13 10.58
CA ILE A 379 -9.15 4.71 11.84
C ILE A 379 -8.11 5.66 12.44
N SER A 380 -6.84 5.23 12.48
CA SER A 380 -5.73 6.03 13.00
C SER A 380 -5.55 7.33 12.23
N LEU A 381 -5.70 7.29 10.89
CA LEU A 381 -5.72 8.47 10.04
C LEU A 381 -6.93 9.36 10.33
N GLN A 382 -8.13 8.78 10.43
CA GLN A 382 -9.38 9.51 10.66
C GLN A 382 -9.37 10.32 11.96
N TYR A 383 -8.82 9.77 13.05
CA TYR A 383 -8.77 10.43 14.36
C TYR A 383 -7.41 11.03 14.71
N SER A 384 -6.46 10.81 13.81
CA SER A 384 -5.13 11.39 13.86
C SER A 384 -4.41 11.04 15.15
N ILE A 385 -4.33 9.73 15.33
CA ILE A 385 -3.64 8.97 16.36
C ILE A 385 -2.64 8.06 15.63
N THR A 386 -1.46 7.76 16.20
CA THR A 386 -0.54 6.82 15.55
C THR A 386 -1.12 5.41 15.65
N THR A 387 -0.89 4.54 14.66
CA THR A 387 -1.32 3.13 14.74
C THR A 387 -0.74 2.43 15.96
N ALA A 388 0.50 2.75 16.34
CA ALA A 388 1.12 2.28 17.56
C ALA A 388 0.37 2.72 18.82
N LEU A 389 -0.05 3.99 18.93
CA LEU A 389 -0.83 4.47 20.08
C LEU A 389 -2.25 3.90 20.04
N PHE A 390 -2.87 3.80 18.87
CA PHE A 390 -4.19 3.21 18.71
C PHE A 390 -4.21 1.74 19.17
N MET A 391 -3.22 0.93 18.79
CA MET A 391 -3.09 -0.45 19.29
C MET A 391 -2.77 -0.48 20.80
N ALA A 392 -1.93 0.43 21.29
CA ALA A 392 -1.55 0.46 22.70
C ALA A 392 -2.72 0.80 23.65
N ILE A 393 -3.60 1.71 23.24
CA ILE A 393 -4.80 2.07 24.02
C ILE A 393 -5.98 1.12 23.80
N ASN A 394 -5.86 0.19 22.85
CA ASN A 394 -6.84 -0.83 22.50
C ASN A 394 -6.18 -2.23 22.40
N PRO A 395 -5.69 -2.80 23.52
CA PRO A 395 -4.82 -3.97 23.54
C PRO A 395 -5.47 -5.30 23.10
N SER A 396 -6.78 -5.33 22.83
CA SER A 396 -7.44 -6.47 22.17
C SER A 396 -7.18 -6.55 20.67
N ILE A 397 -6.63 -5.50 20.06
CA ILE A 397 -6.21 -5.49 18.66
C ILE A 397 -4.89 -6.28 18.54
N ASP A 398 -4.87 -7.29 17.68
CA ASP A 398 -3.64 -8.03 17.38
C ASP A 398 -2.62 -7.19 16.59
N GLN A 399 -1.38 -7.66 16.55
CA GLN A 399 -0.27 -6.94 15.91
C GLN A 399 -0.46 -6.73 14.39
N ASN A 400 -1.32 -7.50 13.73
CA ASN A 400 -1.62 -7.41 12.31
C ASN A 400 -2.93 -6.65 12.03
N CYS A 401 -3.52 -6.01 13.06
CA CYS A 401 -4.81 -5.35 12.98
C CYS A 401 -5.94 -6.21 12.38
N SER A 402 -5.93 -7.52 12.65
CA SER A 402 -6.96 -8.44 12.14
C SER A 402 -8.19 -8.54 13.04
N SER A 403 -8.11 -7.98 14.25
CA SER A 403 -9.15 -8.04 15.30
C SER A 403 -9.92 -6.73 15.46
N LEU A 404 -10.62 -6.29 14.40
CA LEU A 404 -11.55 -5.14 14.41
C LEU A 404 -12.97 -5.58 14.02
N PRO A 405 -13.78 -6.13 14.95
CA PRO A 405 -15.14 -6.57 14.64
C PRO A 405 -16.07 -5.37 14.38
N PRO A 406 -16.83 -5.36 13.26
CA PRO A 406 -17.83 -4.33 13.01
C PRO A 406 -18.86 -4.23 14.14
N GLY A 407 -19.19 -3.00 14.54
CA GLY A 407 -20.13 -2.68 15.60
C GLY A 407 -19.50 -2.42 16.97
N VAL A 408 -18.20 -2.70 17.14
CA VAL A 408 -17.46 -2.54 18.40
C VAL A 408 -16.76 -1.18 18.46
N TYR A 409 -16.71 -0.59 19.65
CA TYR A 409 -16.11 0.71 19.91
C TYR A 409 -14.67 0.57 20.42
N TYR A 410 -13.79 1.43 19.91
CA TYR A 410 -12.37 1.52 20.26
C TYR A 410 -11.98 2.95 20.59
N CYS A 411 -11.08 3.13 21.56
CA CYS A 411 -10.62 4.46 21.94
C CYS A 411 -9.76 5.05 20.81
N VAL A 412 -10.02 6.30 20.44
CA VAL A 412 -9.28 7.01 19.39
C VAL A 412 -8.72 8.36 19.84
N PHE A 413 -9.01 8.77 21.08
CA PHE A 413 -8.50 10.00 21.66
C PHE A 413 -8.27 9.85 23.19
N PRO A 414 -7.14 9.25 23.62
CA PRO A 414 -6.89 8.95 25.03
C PRO A 414 -6.52 10.19 25.86
N MET A 415 -6.70 10.12 27.17
CA MET A 415 -6.13 11.08 28.14
C MET A 415 -4.60 10.91 28.23
N GLN A 416 -3.88 11.91 28.76
CA GLN A 416 -2.40 11.87 28.85
C GLN A 416 -1.87 10.75 29.76
N ASP A 417 -2.66 10.39 30.76
CA ASP A 417 -2.39 9.39 31.78
C ASP A 417 -3.11 8.06 31.52
N TRP A 418 -3.51 7.79 30.28
CA TRP A 418 -4.24 6.57 29.88
C TRP A 418 -3.54 5.26 30.28
N ASN A 419 -2.21 5.28 30.44
CA ASN A 419 -1.37 4.14 30.83
C ASN A 419 -0.83 4.24 32.26
N SER A 420 -1.31 5.21 33.06
CA SER A 420 -0.86 5.38 34.44
C SER A 420 -1.31 4.20 35.29
N THR A 421 -0.35 3.55 35.97
CA THR A 421 -0.60 2.49 36.95
C THR A 421 -0.92 3.03 38.35
N ALA A 422 -0.86 4.35 38.54
CA ALA A 422 -1.36 4.97 39.75
C ALA A 422 -2.90 4.93 39.73
N PRO A 423 -3.58 4.50 40.80
CA PRO A 423 -5.02 4.56 40.86
C PRO A 423 -5.44 6.02 40.83
N ASN A 424 -5.82 6.53 39.66
CA ASN A 424 -6.51 7.80 39.58
C ASN A 424 -7.88 7.54 40.22
N THR A 425 -8.05 8.02 41.45
CA THR A 425 -9.32 7.99 42.17
C THR A 425 -10.30 8.99 41.53
N THR A 426 -10.66 8.74 40.28
CA THR A 426 -11.89 9.27 39.70
C THR A 426 -12.91 8.16 39.88
N THR A 427 -13.74 8.30 40.89
CA THR A 427 -14.86 7.39 41.16
C THR A 427 -15.87 7.53 40.02
N THR A 428 -15.64 6.86 38.89
CA THR A 428 -16.69 6.63 37.90
C THR A 428 -17.69 5.68 38.53
N THR A 429 -18.82 6.25 38.97
CA THR A 429 -19.98 5.49 39.39
C THR A 429 -20.56 4.85 38.14
N SER A 430 -20.07 3.66 37.79
CA SER A 430 -20.67 2.84 36.73
C SER A 430 -22.08 2.50 37.18
N THR A 431 -23.09 3.02 36.49
CA THR A 431 -24.49 2.72 36.75
C THR A 431 -24.92 1.51 35.93
N TYR A 432 -25.78 0.65 36.48
CA TYR A 432 -26.34 -0.46 35.72
C TYR A 432 -27.23 0.09 34.60
N VAL A 433 -27.07 -0.47 33.40
CA VAL A 433 -27.82 -0.07 32.22
C VAL A 433 -28.96 -1.06 31.95
N THR A 434 -30.10 -0.59 31.46
CA THR A 434 -31.22 -1.45 31.09
C THR A 434 -30.92 -2.22 29.80
N ALA A 435 -31.36 -3.48 29.74
CA ALA A 435 -31.17 -4.30 28.55
C ALA A 435 -31.88 -3.70 27.31
N PRO A 436 -31.22 -3.70 26.14
CA PRO A 436 -31.78 -3.11 24.92
C PRO A 436 -32.88 -3.97 24.28
N THR A 437 -32.91 -5.28 24.56
CA THR A 437 -33.95 -6.22 24.11
C THR A 437 -34.33 -7.17 25.25
N ALA A 438 -35.22 -8.13 24.98
CA ALA A 438 -35.57 -9.18 25.93
C ALA A 438 -34.32 -9.95 26.39
N THR A 439 -34.26 -10.27 27.67
CA THR A 439 -33.16 -11.04 28.26
C THR A 439 -33.61 -12.46 28.56
N PRO A 440 -32.75 -13.48 28.36
CA PRO A 440 -33.09 -14.83 28.76
C PRO A 440 -33.29 -14.90 30.28
N THR A 441 -34.25 -15.72 30.72
CA THR A 441 -34.57 -15.89 32.14
C THR A 441 -33.33 -16.34 32.92
N GLY A 442 -32.97 -15.58 33.96
CA GLY A 442 -31.79 -15.83 34.80
C GLY A 442 -30.64 -14.85 34.58
N THR A 443 -30.65 -14.07 33.49
CA THR A 443 -29.62 -13.05 33.23
C THR A 443 -29.61 -11.97 34.30
N THR A 444 -28.42 -11.60 34.81
CA THR A 444 -28.27 -10.61 35.88
C THR A 444 -28.78 -9.23 35.46
N GLN A 445 -29.45 -8.53 36.38
CA GLN A 445 -29.81 -7.13 36.23
C GLN A 445 -28.67 -6.17 36.62
N TYR A 446 -27.62 -6.68 37.28
CA TYR A 446 -26.45 -5.91 37.71
C TYR A 446 -25.44 -5.77 36.57
N CYS A 447 -25.95 -5.36 35.41
CA CYS A 447 -25.19 -5.34 34.17
C CYS A 447 -24.78 -3.91 33.80
N TYR A 448 -23.49 -3.73 33.56
CA TYR A 448 -22.88 -2.51 33.05
C TYR A 448 -22.82 -2.48 31.52
N LEU A 449 -22.91 -3.64 30.83
CA LEU A 449 -22.90 -3.72 29.37
C LEU A 449 -23.64 -4.97 28.85
N TRP A 450 -24.54 -4.77 27.89
CA TRP A 450 -25.32 -5.82 27.23
C TRP A 450 -24.84 -6.07 25.80
N HIS A 451 -24.91 -7.33 25.36
CA HIS A 451 -24.74 -7.73 23.97
C HIS A 451 -26.03 -8.36 23.44
N VAL A 452 -26.52 -7.91 22.29
CA VAL A 452 -27.65 -8.54 21.59
C VAL A 452 -27.12 -9.55 20.61
N VAL A 453 -27.45 -10.82 20.80
CA VAL A 453 -26.94 -11.93 19.98
C VAL A 453 -27.39 -11.77 18.53
N VAL A 454 -26.46 -11.80 17.59
CA VAL A 454 -26.69 -11.79 16.14
C VAL A 454 -26.25 -13.11 15.49
N ASN A 455 -26.59 -13.30 14.21
CA ASN A 455 -26.31 -14.55 13.51
C ASN A 455 -24.80 -14.76 13.38
N GLY A 456 -24.29 -15.88 13.90
CA GLY A 456 -22.87 -16.21 13.93
C GLY A 456 -22.18 -16.00 15.29
N ASP A 457 -22.86 -15.40 16.27
CA ASP A 457 -22.32 -15.28 17.63
C ASP A 457 -22.21 -16.63 18.33
N GLN A 458 -21.10 -16.83 19.04
CA GLN A 458 -20.83 -17.95 19.93
C GLN A 458 -20.25 -17.40 21.24
N CYS A 459 -20.23 -18.17 22.34
CA CYS A 459 -19.59 -17.67 23.56
C CYS A 459 -18.11 -17.37 23.34
N SER A 460 -17.41 -18.16 22.52
CA SER A 460 -16.02 -17.88 22.18
C SER A 460 -15.84 -16.54 21.48
N THR A 461 -16.79 -16.11 20.65
CA THR A 461 -16.73 -14.79 20.00
C THR A 461 -17.07 -13.69 21.00
N LEU A 462 -18.02 -13.90 21.92
CA LEU A 462 -18.31 -12.97 23.01
C LEU A 462 -17.13 -12.81 23.98
N GLU A 463 -16.52 -13.92 24.38
CA GLU A 463 -15.32 -13.95 25.23
C GLU A 463 -14.17 -13.20 24.59
N ALA A 464 -13.94 -13.39 23.28
CA ALA A 464 -12.92 -12.67 22.55
C ALA A 464 -13.23 -11.17 22.41
N VAL A 465 -14.48 -10.82 22.04
CA VAL A 465 -14.91 -9.43 21.83
C VAL A 465 -14.87 -8.61 23.13
N TYR A 466 -15.32 -9.21 24.23
CA TYR A 466 -15.44 -8.55 25.53
C TYR A 466 -14.27 -8.83 26.47
N GLY A 467 -13.37 -9.75 26.11
CA GLY A 467 -12.22 -10.21 26.90
C GLY A 467 -12.64 -10.64 28.30
N ILE A 468 -13.71 -11.43 28.33
CA ILE A 468 -14.27 -12.06 29.51
C ILE A 468 -14.05 -13.56 29.39
N SER A 469 -13.86 -14.25 30.50
CA SER A 469 -13.88 -15.70 30.50
C SER A 469 -15.30 -16.25 30.36
N PHE A 470 -15.43 -17.45 29.83
CA PHE A 470 -16.70 -18.18 29.79
C PHE A 470 -17.35 -18.27 31.17
N SER A 471 -16.55 -18.41 32.22
CA SER A 471 -17.00 -18.41 33.61
C SER A 471 -17.63 -17.09 34.03
N GLN A 472 -17.02 -15.95 33.65
CA GLN A 472 -17.61 -14.62 33.91
C GLN A 472 -18.89 -14.42 33.10
N LEU A 473 -18.91 -14.84 31.83
CA LEU A 473 -20.10 -14.80 30.99
C LEU A 473 -21.24 -15.64 31.60
N GLN A 474 -20.96 -16.86 32.08
CA GLN A 474 -21.93 -17.70 32.78
C GLN A 474 -22.33 -17.13 34.14
N THR A 475 -21.43 -16.45 34.85
CA THR A 475 -21.77 -15.81 36.14
C THR A 475 -22.86 -14.76 35.97
N TRP A 476 -22.80 -13.98 34.89
CA TRP A 476 -23.80 -12.97 34.58
C TRP A 476 -25.00 -13.54 33.82
N ASN A 477 -24.84 -14.68 33.15
CA ASN A 477 -25.86 -15.36 32.35
C ASN A 477 -25.92 -16.85 32.72
N PRO A 478 -26.42 -17.21 33.91
CA PRO A 478 -26.34 -18.58 34.45
C PRO A 478 -27.07 -19.62 33.61
N GLN A 479 -28.01 -19.18 32.77
CA GLN A 479 -28.73 -20.02 31.85
C GLN A 479 -27.90 -20.49 30.65
N VAL A 480 -26.74 -19.88 30.37
CA VAL A 480 -25.85 -20.30 29.28
C VAL A 480 -25.25 -21.65 29.64
N ASN A 481 -25.53 -22.68 28.84
CA ASN A 481 -25.08 -24.04 29.13
C ASN A 481 -23.57 -24.18 28.90
N ALA A 482 -22.95 -25.22 29.47
CA ALA A 482 -21.51 -25.43 29.43
C ALA A 482 -20.90 -25.55 28.02
N ASN A 483 -21.71 -25.86 26.99
CA ASN A 483 -21.27 -25.97 25.61
C ASN A 483 -21.59 -24.72 24.77
N CYS A 484 -22.16 -23.69 25.40
CA CYS A 484 -22.66 -22.47 24.76
C CYS A 484 -23.51 -22.70 23.50
N THR A 485 -24.38 -23.70 23.51
CA THR A 485 -25.24 -24.01 22.36
C THR A 485 -26.61 -23.35 22.43
N ASN A 486 -26.84 -22.47 23.41
CA ASN A 486 -28.15 -21.91 23.74
C ASN A 486 -28.17 -20.37 23.82
N LEU A 487 -27.34 -19.69 23.05
CA LEU A 487 -27.49 -18.26 22.80
C LEU A 487 -28.74 -18.03 21.94
N LEU A 488 -29.62 -17.14 22.39
CA LEU A 488 -30.88 -16.83 21.72
C LEU A 488 -30.70 -15.61 20.82
N LEU A 489 -30.84 -15.81 19.50
CA LEU A 489 -30.73 -14.76 18.50
C LEU A 489 -31.72 -13.62 18.78
N GLY A 490 -31.21 -12.38 18.86
CA GLY A 490 -31.99 -11.18 19.15
C GLY A 490 -32.19 -10.87 20.63
N GLU A 491 -31.77 -11.75 21.55
CA GLU A 491 -31.84 -11.50 23.00
C GLU A 491 -30.56 -10.88 23.55
N ALA A 492 -30.70 -10.12 24.63
CA ALA A 492 -29.61 -9.42 25.30
C ALA A 492 -28.99 -10.27 26.43
N TYR A 493 -27.68 -10.46 26.36
CA TYR A 493 -26.86 -11.14 27.37
C TYR A 493 -25.92 -10.14 28.04
N CYS A 494 -25.71 -10.29 29.34
CA CYS A 494 -24.82 -9.41 30.08
C CYS A 494 -23.36 -9.78 29.82
N VAL A 495 -22.57 -8.84 29.32
CA VAL A 495 -21.14 -9.07 28.97
C VAL A 495 -20.17 -8.26 29.83
N LYS A 496 -20.71 -7.44 30.75
CA LYS A 496 -19.96 -6.82 31.84
C LYS A 496 -20.92 -6.58 32.99
N GLY A 497 -20.78 -7.30 34.09
CA GLY A 497 -21.65 -7.16 35.25
C GLY A 497 -20.88 -7.15 36.57
N ASP A 498 -21.55 -6.69 37.61
CA ASP A 498 -21.05 -6.91 38.97
C ASP A 498 -21.31 -8.37 39.39
N SER A 499 -20.61 -8.86 40.42
CA SER A 499 -20.89 -10.18 40.98
C SER A 499 -22.25 -10.30 41.67
N GLY A 500 -23.00 -9.18 41.76
CA GLY A 500 -24.26 -9.09 42.50
C GLY A 500 -24.07 -9.36 43.99
N PRO A 501 -25.11 -9.17 44.83
CA PRO A 501 -25.05 -9.66 46.19
C PRO A 501 -24.99 -11.20 46.17
N THR A 502 -23.97 -11.76 46.82
CA THR A 502 -23.73 -13.20 46.97
C THR A 502 -25.01 -13.96 47.29
N PRO A 503 -25.42 -14.97 46.48
CA PRO A 503 -26.52 -15.84 46.86
C PRO A 503 -26.07 -16.67 48.06
N THR A 504 -26.78 -16.53 49.17
CA THR A 504 -26.59 -17.36 50.35
C THR A 504 -26.98 -18.79 49.99
N SER A 505 -26.10 -19.76 50.27
CA SER A 505 -26.36 -21.18 50.04
C SER A 505 -27.64 -21.62 50.73
N VAL A 506 -28.59 -22.17 49.98
CA VAL A 506 -29.71 -22.94 50.57
C VAL A 506 -29.78 -24.33 49.94
N SER A 507 -29.93 -25.29 50.85
CA SER A 507 -29.78 -26.73 50.70
C SER A 507 -30.97 -27.42 50.03
N SER A 508 -30.63 -28.51 49.32
CA SER A 508 -31.35 -29.63 48.68
C SER A 508 -32.85 -29.98 48.93
N THR A 509 -33.46 -30.55 47.85
CA THR A 509 -34.43 -31.71 47.75
C THR A 509 -35.94 -31.43 47.49
N PRO A 510 -36.77 -32.28 46.80
CA PRO A 510 -36.61 -33.16 45.60
C PRO A 510 -37.59 -32.85 44.41
N THR A 511 -37.37 -33.57 43.30
CA THR A 511 -38.00 -33.55 41.94
C THR A 511 -39.41 -34.16 41.82
N PRO A 512 -40.23 -33.73 40.82
CA PRO A 512 -41.14 -34.63 40.09
C PRO A 512 -40.72 -34.81 38.62
N THR A 513 -40.99 -36.02 38.12
CA THR A 513 -40.61 -36.59 36.82
C THR A 513 -41.32 -35.95 35.63
N SER A 514 -40.73 -34.93 35.00
CA SER A 514 -41.08 -34.57 33.62
C SER A 514 -40.17 -35.32 32.65
N VAL A 515 -40.77 -35.97 31.64
CA VAL A 515 -40.01 -36.59 30.55
C VAL A 515 -39.46 -35.45 29.70
N PRO A 516 -38.14 -35.37 29.48
CA PRO A 516 -37.55 -34.27 28.72
C PRO A 516 -38.06 -34.27 27.26
N PRO A 517 -38.26 -33.09 26.65
CA PRO A 517 -38.74 -33.00 25.29
C PRO A 517 -37.72 -33.58 24.31
N PRO A 518 -38.17 -34.27 23.25
CA PRO A 518 -37.29 -34.88 22.24
C PRO A 518 -36.59 -33.86 21.32
N GLY A 519 -36.85 -32.56 21.49
CA GLY A 519 -36.35 -31.47 20.66
C GLY A 519 -36.62 -30.10 21.31
N PRO A 520 -36.25 -29.00 20.64
CA PRO A 520 -36.49 -27.65 21.15
C PRO A 520 -37.98 -27.40 21.36
N THR A 521 -38.33 -26.69 22.42
CA THR A 521 -39.72 -26.37 22.78
C THR A 521 -39.95 -24.87 22.75
N GLN A 522 -41.21 -24.46 22.56
CA GLN A 522 -41.60 -23.05 22.65
C GLN A 522 -42.08 -22.72 24.07
N SER A 523 -42.05 -21.43 24.42
CA SER A 523 -42.42 -20.95 25.75
C SER A 523 -43.90 -21.17 26.07
N GLY A 524 -44.22 -21.22 27.36
CA GLY A 524 -45.59 -21.39 27.86
C GLY A 524 -46.07 -22.84 27.97
N ILE A 525 -45.21 -23.83 27.67
CA ILE A 525 -45.54 -25.24 27.86
C ILE A 525 -45.58 -25.60 29.36
N PRO A 526 -46.62 -26.31 29.85
CA PRO A 526 -46.73 -26.66 31.26
C PRO A 526 -45.53 -27.45 31.80
N ALA A 527 -45.08 -27.10 33.00
CA ALA A 527 -43.96 -27.78 33.66
C ALA A 527 -44.22 -29.27 33.93
N ASN A 528 -45.50 -29.67 34.02
CA ASN A 528 -45.93 -31.05 34.18
C ASN A 528 -46.22 -31.76 32.84
N CYS A 529 -45.72 -31.25 31.70
CA CYS A 529 -45.79 -31.97 30.44
C CYS A 529 -45.03 -33.30 30.54
N ASN A 530 -45.70 -34.39 30.19
CA ASN A 530 -45.14 -35.75 30.26
C ASN A 530 -45.25 -36.52 28.95
N LYS A 531 -45.84 -35.94 27.90
CA LYS A 531 -45.88 -36.50 26.54
C LYS A 531 -45.65 -35.44 25.48
N TRP A 532 -44.84 -35.78 24.49
CA TRP A 532 -44.36 -34.87 23.46
C TRP A 532 -44.59 -35.42 22.06
N VAL A 533 -44.81 -34.54 21.10
CA VAL A 533 -44.76 -34.84 19.67
C VAL A 533 -43.79 -33.91 18.98
N MET A 534 -42.97 -34.43 18.07
CA MET A 534 -42.09 -33.62 17.24
C MET A 534 -42.85 -33.18 15.99
N GLN A 535 -42.76 -31.91 15.64
CA GLN A 535 -43.23 -31.42 14.35
C GLN A 535 -42.34 -31.98 13.24
N GLN A 536 -42.95 -32.73 12.32
CA GLN A 536 -42.32 -33.27 11.12
C GLN A 536 -43.06 -32.75 9.88
N THR A 537 -42.40 -32.79 8.71
CA THR A 537 -42.99 -32.40 7.43
C THR A 537 -44.27 -33.19 7.16
N GLY A 538 -45.38 -32.48 6.96
CA GLY A 538 -46.71 -33.08 6.72
C GLY A 538 -47.55 -33.35 7.97
N VAL A 539 -47.03 -33.10 9.17
CA VAL A 539 -47.78 -33.19 10.45
C VAL A 539 -48.17 -31.78 10.91
N TYR A 540 -49.46 -31.47 10.86
CA TYR A 540 -50.04 -30.24 11.41
C TYR A 540 -50.76 -30.50 12.74
N CYS A 541 -51.17 -29.45 13.45
CA CYS A 541 -51.78 -29.60 14.77
C CYS A 541 -53.00 -30.53 14.79
N TYR A 542 -53.80 -30.55 13.72
CA TYR A 542 -54.95 -31.45 13.64
C TYR A 542 -54.50 -32.92 13.70
N ASP A 543 -53.43 -33.26 12.98
CA ASP A 543 -52.85 -34.60 12.98
C ASP A 543 -52.26 -34.96 14.35
N MET A 544 -51.65 -33.99 15.03
CA MET A 544 -51.10 -34.16 16.38
C MET A 544 -52.19 -34.51 17.41
N VAL A 545 -53.34 -33.83 17.36
CA VAL A 545 -54.42 -34.10 18.32
C VAL A 545 -55.18 -35.38 18.01
N VAL A 546 -55.35 -35.73 16.74
CA VAL A 546 -55.96 -37.01 16.32
C VAL A 546 -55.09 -38.18 16.79
N SER A 547 -53.78 -38.10 16.59
CA SER A 547 -52.82 -39.15 17.02
C SER A 547 -52.72 -39.27 18.54
N ALA A 548 -52.79 -38.14 19.27
CA ALA A 548 -52.71 -38.13 20.73
C ALA A 548 -54.05 -38.37 21.44
N GLY A 549 -55.18 -38.38 20.71
CA GLY A 549 -56.52 -38.56 21.28
C GLY A 549 -56.97 -37.38 22.16
N ILE A 550 -56.54 -36.16 21.83
CA ILE A 550 -56.87 -34.93 22.58
C ILE A 550 -57.64 -33.94 21.68
N THR A 551 -58.09 -32.82 22.23
CA THR A 551 -58.73 -31.74 21.45
C THR A 551 -57.73 -30.66 21.04
N LEU A 552 -58.01 -29.93 19.95
CA LEU A 552 -57.21 -28.75 19.56
C LEU A 552 -57.14 -27.70 20.67
N ALA A 553 -58.24 -27.50 21.41
CA ALA A 553 -58.26 -26.58 22.55
C ALA A 553 -57.25 -26.97 23.64
N GLN A 554 -57.12 -28.27 23.95
CA GLN A 554 -56.11 -28.77 24.90
C GLN A 554 -54.70 -28.59 24.37
N LEU A 555 -54.48 -28.86 23.07
CA LEU A 555 -53.17 -28.64 22.44
C LEU A 555 -52.75 -27.17 22.52
N TYR A 556 -53.65 -26.22 22.22
CA TYR A 556 -53.33 -24.79 22.30
C TYR A 556 -53.16 -24.31 23.74
N GLN A 557 -53.91 -24.87 24.68
CA GLN A 557 -53.75 -24.55 26.08
C GLN A 557 -52.37 -24.98 26.60
N TRP A 558 -51.87 -26.15 26.19
CA TRP A 558 -50.55 -26.64 26.59
C TRP A 558 -49.41 -26.08 25.74
N ASN A 559 -49.71 -25.45 24.60
CA ASN A 559 -48.72 -24.87 23.71
C ASN A 559 -49.20 -23.49 23.25
N PRO A 560 -49.13 -22.47 24.12
CA PRO A 560 -49.65 -21.13 23.82
C PRO A 560 -49.06 -20.50 22.55
N ALA A 561 -47.82 -20.88 22.21
CA ALA A 561 -47.13 -20.44 21.02
C ALA A 561 -47.81 -20.85 19.70
N LEU A 562 -48.77 -21.79 19.72
CA LEU A 562 -49.58 -22.14 18.55
C LEU A 562 -50.68 -21.10 18.23
N ASN A 563 -50.81 -20.03 19.03
CA ASN A 563 -51.72 -18.88 18.84
C ASN A 563 -53.21 -19.22 18.67
N GLY A 564 -53.64 -20.44 18.98
CA GLY A 564 -55.02 -20.90 18.80
C GLY A 564 -55.41 -21.25 17.36
N ASP A 565 -54.48 -21.12 16.40
CA ASP A 565 -54.72 -21.33 14.96
C ASP A 565 -53.59 -22.08 14.24
N CYS A 566 -52.58 -22.56 14.99
CA CYS A 566 -51.38 -23.25 14.50
C CYS A 566 -50.40 -22.40 13.68
N SER A 567 -50.57 -21.09 13.64
CA SER A 567 -49.63 -20.19 12.95
C SER A 567 -48.22 -20.24 13.53
N GLY A 568 -48.07 -20.56 14.82
CA GLY A 568 -46.77 -20.71 15.48
C GLY A 568 -46.19 -22.13 15.49
N LEU A 569 -46.66 -23.01 14.61
CA LEU A 569 -46.12 -24.36 14.45
C LEU A 569 -44.80 -24.33 13.65
N TRP A 570 -43.69 -24.73 14.28
CA TRP A 570 -42.34 -24.66 13.76
C TRP A 570 -41.76 -26.04 13.49
N ALA A 571 -41.05 -26.18 12.38
CA ALA A 571 -40.45 -27.45 11.98
C ALA A 571 -39.34 -27.88 12.94
N GLY A 572 -39.35 -29.15 13.34
CA GLY A 572 -38.34 -29.71 14.25
C GLY A 572 -38.48 -29.33 15.73
N TYR A 573 -39.60 -28.72 16.12
CA TYR A 573 -39.91 -28.40 17.53
C TYR A 573 -40.82 -29.46 18.17
N ALA A 574 -40.64 -29.65 19.48
CA ALA A 574 -41.44 -30.54 20.29
C ALA A 574 -42.60 -29.80 20.95
N TYR A 575 -43.80 -30.35 20.83
CA TYR A 575 -45.04 -29.82 21.38
C TYR A 575 -45.63 -30.77 22.41
N CYS A 576 -46.17 -30.22 23.49
CA CYS A 576 -46.79 -30.98 24.56
C CYS A 576 -48.15 -31.52 24.13
N ILE A 577 -48.32 -32.84 24.22
CA ILE A 577 -49.58 -33.54 23.90
C ILE A 577 -50.14 -34.29 25.11
N GLY A 578 -49.56 -34.12 26.29
CA GLY A 578 -50.08 -34.68 27.52
C GLY A 578 -49.36 -34.15 28.75
N VAL A 579 -50.12 -33.95 29.83
CA VAL A 579 -49.63 -33.51 31.13
C VAL A 579 -49.93 -34.57 32.19
N SER A 580 -49.08 -34.71 33.21
CA SER A 580 -49.39 -35.54 34.38
C SER A 580 -50.37 -34.79 35.28
N GLY A 581 -51.52 -35.42 35.55
CA GLY A 581 -52.57 -34.89 36.43
C GLY A 581 -52.19 -34.86 37.90
#